data_AF-A0A4Y9XLQ2-F1
#
_entry.id   AF-A0A4Y9XLQ2-F1
#
_cell.length_a   1.000
_cell.length_b   1.000
_cell.length_c   1.000
_cell.angle_alpha   90.00
_cell.angle_beta   90.00
_cell.angle_gamma   90.00
#
_symmetry.space_group_name_H-M   'P 1'
#
loop_
_entity.id
_entity.type
_entity.pdbx_description
1 polymer ?
#
loop_
_entity_poly.entity_id
_entity_poly.type
_entity_poly.pdbx_seq_one_letter_code
_entity_poly.pdbx_strand_id
1 'polypeptide(L)'
;MLPDDLDDWDFANTDDAGFTLHLLTLSSRGLESHPACSNPVLEYEFPTYFWDGPSIRSLTIMGSSIGVHSYDGHTECIAIWDWISGEMLVDMDSEDVSFPLQDFCFLTETEFIVTSDFLSTQESCLHIFTTDVSVPGISDWEQELGIRHVLRLEFPKLARDFRVYMDLSIYTGPFVPTCRSSAPFSIDWQQSRIFALRMTVSRKVAGQWERAHYYLFVPFHDLVTILKKYESDNTEPRKPPVVPWQEWGPDRTRMFTQQMPSEADDRFHMRRRTYETSQGWVHGTRAVCTVADPRTQGPLTTQVLDFNTRDRGHFPLHVPSAAEGYVPAVAELVTEPTIIYRPDFFAEPMTTRLPYYTVPVRGSPLFADNNSAGAIMLDGERFYWFREHGSNGDIGIFLGEDEDMVDPRENTVDVDVFSFY
;
A
#
# COMPACT_ATOMS: atom_id res chain seq x y z
N MET A 1 31.39 17.93 -10.68
CA MET A 1 31.33 18.83 -11.84
C MET A 1 30.29 18.25 -12.76
N LEU A 2 29.06 18.73 -12.61
CA LEU A 2 28.09 18.62 -13.70
C LEU A 2 28.64 19.49 -14.84
N PRO A 3 28.38 19.15 -16.12
CA PRO A 3 28.86 19.95 -17.24
C PRO A 3 28.31 21.38 -17.13
N ASP A 4 29.17 22.39 -17.23
CA ASP A 4 28.80 23.82 -17.19
C ASP A 4 27.93 24.27 -18.39
N ASP A 5 27.48 23.34 -19.26
CA ASP A 5 26.73 23.60 -20.48
C ASP A 5 25.23 23.18 -20.38
N LEU A 6 24.71 22.90 -19.18
CA LEU A 6 23.29 22.55 -18.98
C LEU A 6 22.37 23.75 -18.69
N ASP A 7 22.93 24.95 -18.53
CA ASP A 7 22.17 26.16 -18.14
C ASP A 7 21.27 26.73 -19.25
N ASP A 8 21.33 26.21 -20.48
CA ASP A 8 20.60 26.74 -21.66
C ASP A 8 19.45 25.83 -22.14
N TRP A 9 19.14 24.75 -21.42
CA TRP A 9 17.88 24.04 -21.64
C TRP A 9 16.77 24.83 -20.95
N ASP A 10 16.28 25.86 -21.64
CA ASP A 10 14.96 26.45 -21.42
C ASP A 10 13.94 25.33 -21.68
N PHE A 11 13.77 24.44 -20.70
CA PHE A 11 12.54 23.69 -20.52
C PHE A 11 11.51 24.75 -20.21
N ALA A 12 10.97 25.38 -21.25
CA ALA A 12 9.82 26.24 -21.11
C ALA A 12 8.79 25.40 -20.37
N ASN A 13 8.52 25.75 -19.11
CA ASN A 13 7.44 25.19 -18.35
C ASN A 13 6.22 25.29 -19.27
N THR A 14 5.76 24.14 -19.76
CA THR A 14 4.44 24.09 -20.34
C THR A 14 3.52 24.20 -19.15
N ASP A 15 3.02 25.41 -18.92
CA ASP A 15 1.74 25.57 -18.23
C ASP A 15 0.78 24.55 -18.89
N ASP A 16 0.01 23.81 -18.10
CA ASP A 16 -0.95 22.74 -18.50
C ASP A 16 -0.49 21.27 -18.33
N ALA A 17 0.58 20.98 -17.60
CA ALA A 17 0.87 19.59 -17.23
C ALA A 17 0.08 19.16 -15.98
N GLY A 18 -0.47 17.96 -16.03
CA GLY A 18 -1.38 17.50 -14.99
C GLY A 18 -2.03 16.17 -15.27
N PHE A 19 -2.96 15.80 -14.38
CA PHE A 19 -3.91 14.74 -14.63
C PHE A 19 -5.33 15.19 -14.34
N THR A 20 -6.27 14.55 -15.03
CA THR A 20 -7.71 14.81 -14.91
C THR A 20 -8.41 13.54 -14.46
N LEU A 21 -9.17 13.63 -13.37
CA LEU A 21 -10.02 12.55 -12.89
C LEU A 21 -11.48 12.82 -13.26
N HIS A 22 -12.07 11.90 -14.03
CA HIS A 22 -13.49 11.95 -14.39
C HIS A 22 -14.32 11.09 -13.44
N LEU A 23 -15.21 11.73 -12.68
CA LEU A 23 -16.10 11.08 -11.72
C LEU A 23 -17.38 10.63 -12.41
N LEU A 24 -17.40 9.38 -12.87
CA LEU A 24 -18.47 8.81 -13.69
C LEU A 24 -19.24 7.74 -12.94
N THR A 25 -20.54 7.59 -13.21
CA THR A 25 -21.35 6.54 -12.59
C THR A 25 -21.30 5.22 -13.37
N LEU A 26 -21.11 4.11 -12.65
CA LEU A 26 -21.21 2.77 -13.24
C LEU A 26 -22.63 2.44 -13.73
N SER A 27 -23.67 3.05 -13.15
CA SER A 27 -25.06 2.82 -13.58
C SER A 27 -25.34 3.28 -15.01
N SER A 28 -24.57 4.26 -15.49
CA SER A 28 -24.62 4.77 -16.87
C SER A 28 -23.56 4.12 -17.77
N ARG A 29 -22.85 3.08 -17.29
CA ARG A 29 -21.69 2.48 -17.95
C ARG A 29 -20.54 3.48 -18.15
N GLY A 30 -20.37 4.42 -17.22
CA GLY A 30 -19.33 5.43 -17.30
C GLY A 30 -19.57 6.47 -18.39
N LEU A 31 -20.83 6.72 -18.77
CA LEU A 31 -21.16 7.74 -19.79
C LEU A 31 -21.62 9.06 -19.19
N GLU A 32 -22.18 9.01 -17.99
CA GLU A 32 -22.69 10.17 -17.26
C GLU A 32 -21.87 10.42 -16.01
N SER A 33 -21.76 11.70 -15.65
CA SER A 33 -21.21 12.15 -14.37
C SER A 33 -21.91 11.48 -13.19
N HIS A 34 -21.16 11.27 -12.10
CA HIS A 34 -21.74 10.73 -10.88
C HIS A 34 -22.80 11.69 -10.32
N PRO A 35 -24.04 11.25 -10.01
CA PRO A 35 -25.13 12.18 -9.66
C PRO A 35 -24.91 12.94 -8.35
N ALA A 36 -23.97 12.49 -7.51
CA ALA A 36 -23.63 13.13 -6.24
C ALA A 36 -22.54 14.20 -6.38
N CYS A 37 -21.74 14.23 -7.46
CA CYS A 37 -20.68 15.22 -7.60
C CYS A 37 -21.24 16.51 -8.20
N SER A 38 -20.93 17.64 -7.57
CA SER A 38 -21.19 18.98 -8.09
C SER A 38 -20.21 19.34 -9.19
N ASN A 39 -18.96 18.86 -9.07
CA ASN A 39 -17.93 18.95 -10.10
C ASN A 39 -17.51 17.53 -10.53
N PRO A 40 -17.82 17.09 -11.75
CA PRO A 40 -17.50 15.74 -12.21
C PRO A 40 -16.07 15.57 -12.73
N VAL A 41 -15.27 16.64 -12.74
CA VAL A 41 -13.91 16.65 -13.23
C VAL A 41 -13.02 17.26 -12.15
N LEU A 42 -12.08 16.46 -11.64
CA LEU A 42 -11.04 16.95 -10.72
C LEU A 42 -9.77 17.12 -11.53
N GLU A 43 -9.18 18.30 -11.45
CA GLU A 43 -7.95 18.67 -12.15
C GLU A 43 -6.84 18.80 -11.12
N TYR A 44 -5.68 18.22 -11.45
CA TYR A 44 -4.45 18.41 -10.72
C TYR A 44 -3.39 18.89 -11.71
N GLU A 45 -2.91 20.10 -11.50
CA GLU A 45 -1.90 20.74 -12.34
C GLU A 45 -0.61 20.85 -11.55
N PHE A 46 0.52 20.60 -12.20
CA PHE A 46 1.84 20.74 -11.60
C PHE A 46 2.84 21.31 -12.61
N PRO A 47 3.88 22.02 -12.14
CA PRO A 47 4.95 22.47 -13.01
C PRO A 47 5.68 21.26 -13.62
N THR A 48 5.71 21.16 -14.95
CA THR A 48 6.43 20.07 -15.63
C THR A 48 7.95 20.24 -15.56
N TYR A 49 8.62 19.26 -14.98
CA TYR A 49 10.05 19.05 -15.12
C TYR A 49 10.28 17.74 -15.90
N PHE A 50 10.65 17.84 -17.18
CA PHE A 50 10.61 16.75 -18.18
C PHE A 50 11.63 15.59 -17.99
N TRP A 51 12.13 15.33 -16.78
CA TRP A 51 13.13 14.27 -16.59
C TRP A 51 12.52 12.88 -16.66
N ASP A 52 11.38 12.69 -16.00
CA ASP A 52 10.64 11.44 -15.94
C ASP A 52 9.16 11.78 -16.15
N GLY A 53 8.45 11.09 -17.06
CA GLY A 53 7.05 11.43 -17.35
C GLY A 53 6.16 11.30 -16.10
N PRO A 54 5.15 12.18 -15.93
CA PRO A 54 4.29 12.15 -14.75
C PRO A 54 3.52 10.83 -14.66
N SER A 55 3.25 10.38 -13.44
CA SER A 55 2.53 9.12 -13.22
C SER A 55 1.70 9.14 -11.95
N ILE A 56 0.49 8.58 -12.03
CA ILE A 56 -0.30 8.27 -10.84
C ILE A 56 0.22 6.96 -10.25
N ARG A 57 0.64 6.98 -8.99
CA ARG A 57 1.17 5.83 -8.25
C ARG A 57 0.06 5.04 -7.58
N SER A 58 -0.86 5.74 -6.91
CA SER A 58 -2.00 5.14 -6.25
C SER A 58 -3.18 6.12 -6.18
N LEU A 59 -4.39 5.56 -6.16
CA LEU A 59 -5.64 6.29 -6.00
C LEU A 59 -6.47 5.56 -4.95
N THR A 60 -6.99 6.29 -3.97
CA THR A 60 -7.78 5.75 -2.87
C THR A 60 -9.00 6.61 -2.62
N ILE A 61 -10.14 6.00 -2.29
CA ILE A 61 -11.39 6.70 -1.98
C ILE A 61 -11.80 6.32 -0.56
N MET A 62 -12.11 7.30 0.28
CA MET A 62 -12.66 7.11 1.62
C MET A 62 -13.75 8.14 1.91
N GLY A 63 -15.00 7.68 2.06
CA GLY A 63 -16.14 8.58 2.29
C GLY A 63 -16.34 9.55 1.13
N SER A 64 -16.33 10.86 1.43
CA SER A 64 -16.35 11.93 0.43
C SER A 64 -14.96 12.33 -0.08
N SER A 65 -13.89 11.70 0.38
CA SER A 65 -12.51 12.05 0.02
C SER A 65 -11.95 11.13 -1.06
N ILE A 66 -11.32 11.70 -2.09
CA ILE A 66 -10.44 11.00 -3.04
C ILE A 66 -9.01 11.49 -2.79
N GLY A 67 -8.10 10.55 -2.56
CA GLY A 67 -6.67 10.83 -2.43
C GLY A 67 -5.92 10.23 -3.61
N VAL A 68 -5.02 11.01 -4.18
CA VAL A 68 -4.13 10.61 -5.27
C VAL A 68 -2.70 10.81 -4.80
N HIS A 69 -1.89 9.77 -4.95
CA HIS A 69 -0.44 9.85 -4.86
C HIS A 69 0.12 9.75 -6.28
N SER A 70 0.92 10.73 -6.66
CA SER A 70 1.45 10.88 -8.01
C SER A 70 2.90 11.33 -7.97
N TYR A 71 3.59 11.11 -9.08
CA TYR A 71 4.89 11.69 -9.36
C TYR A 71 4.72 12.69 -10.49
N ASP A 72 5.10 13.95 -10.28
CA ASP A 72 4.91 15.05 -11.24
C ASP A 72 6.01 15.14 -12.32
N GLY A 73 7.08 14.36 -12.14
CA GLY A 73 8.29 14.38 -12.98
C GLY A 73 9.54 14.83 -12.24
N HIS A 74 9.37 15.44 -11.07
CA HIS A 74 10.42 15.93 -10.18
C HIS A 74 10.30 15.37 -8.77
N THR A 75 9.10 15.38 -8.21
CA THR A 75 8.81 15.01 -6.83
C THR A 75 7.55 14.13 -6.74
N GLU A 76 7.44 13.40 -5.64
CA GLU A 76 6.21 12.69 -5.30
C GLU A 76 5.27 13.70 -4.61
N CYS A 77 3.99 13.68 -5.01
CA CYS A 77 2.95 14.61 -4.62
C CYS A 77 1.72 13.83 -4.14
N ILE A 78 1.01 14.41 -3.17
CA ILE A 78 -0.25 13.88 -2.65
C ILE A 78 -1.30 14.98 -2.73
N ALA A 79 -2.40 14.67 -3.42
CA ALA A 79 -3.54 15.55 -3.52
C ALA A 79 -4.81 14.85 -3.00
N ILE A 80 -5.61 15.56 -2.22
CA ILE A 80 -6.85 15.07 -1.64
C ILE A 80 -7.97 16.03 -1.99
N TRP A 81 -9.08 15.51 -2.52
CA TRP A 81 -10.29 16.28 -2.82
C TRP A 81 -11.47 15.75 -2.04
N ASP A 82 -12.39 16.65 -1.66
CA ASP A 82 -13.78 16.28 -1.49
C ASP A 82 -14.41 16.10 -2.88
N TRP A 83 -14.60 14.85 -3.30
CA TRP A 83 -15.08 14.55 -4.66
C TRP A 83 -16.55 14.94 -4.89
N ILE A 84 -17.30 15.20 -3.81
CA ILE A 84 -18.70 15.64 -3.90
C ILE A 84 -18.75 17.12 -4.28
N SER A 85 -17.96 17.95 -3.63
CA SER A 85 -17.88 19.40 -3.91
C SER A 85 -16.94 19.72 -5.08
N GLY A 86 -15.90 18.92 -5.26
CA GLY A 86 -14.77 19.19 -6.14
C GLY A 86 -13.67 20.03 -5.47
N GLU A 87 -13.80 20.35 -4.19
CA GLU A 87 -12.83 21.14 -3.44
C GLU A 87 -11.56 20.32 -3.17
N MET A 88 -10.41 20.88 -3.50
CA MET A 88 -9.11 20.32 -3.10
C MET A 88 -8.86 20.66 -1.63
N LEU A 89 -8.74 19.62 -0.81
CA LEU A 89 -8.53 19.72 0.63
C LEU A 89 -7.05 19.70 1.00
N VAL A 90 -6.24 18.97 0.24
CA VAL A 90 -4.79 18.87 0.43
C VAL A 90 -4.13 18.89 -0.94
N ASP A 91 -3.07 19.68 -1.04
CA ASP A 91 -2.06 19.63 -2.09
C ASP A 91 -0.72 19.71 -1.38
N MET A 92 0.11 18.68 -1.50
CA MET A 92 1.42 18.69 -0.87
C MET A 92 2.42 17.86 -1.66
N ASP A 93 3.65 18.32 -1.70
CA ASP A 93 4.76 17.57 -2.27
C ASP A 93 5.88 17.30 -1.24
N SER A 94 6.92 16.58 -1.67
CA SER A 94 8.05 16.26 -0.80
C SER A 94 8.90 17.46 -0.37
N GLU A 95 8.87 18.57 -1.13
CA GLU A 95 9.58 19.81 -0.80
C GLU A 95 8.85 20.54 0.33
N ASP A 96 7.51 20.64 0.23
CA ASP A 96 6.65 21.27 1.24
C ASP A 96 6.85 20.67 2.63
N VAL A 97 6.83 19.33 2.72
CA VAL A 97 6.94 18.62 4.00
C VAL A 97 8.39 18.38 4.44
N SER A 98 9.38 18.75 3.62
CA SER A 98 10.81 18.55 3.86
C SER A 98 11.23 17.08 4.10
N PHE A 99 10.47 16.13 3.55
CA PHE A 99 10.80 14.71 3.52
C PHE A 99 10.15 14.03 2.30
N PRO A 100 10.75 12.96 1.76
CA PRO A 100 10.25 12.29 0.58
C PRO A 100 8.97 11.54 0.91
N LEU A 101 7.93 11.81 0.12
CA LEU A 101 6.69 11.06 0.09
C LEU A 101 6.95 9.76 -0.67
N GLN A 102 6.56 8.60 -0.11
CA GLN A 102 6.70 7.31 -0.80
C GLN A 102 5.38 6.65 -1.16
N ASP A 103 4.40 6.76 -0.27
CA ASP A 103 3.07 6.22 -0.47
C ASP A 103 2.10 6.84 0.53
N PHE A 104 0.81 6.64 0.27
CA PHE A 104 -0.28 7.27 1.00
C PHE A 104 -1.45 6.32 1.19
N CYS A 105 -2.13 6.44 2.33
CA CYS A 105 -3.41 5.78 2.55
C CYS A 105 -4.26 6.51 3.59
N PHE A 106 -5.58 6.54 3.39
CA PHE A 106 -6.51 7.09 4.39
C PHE A 106 -6.55 6.25 5.67
N LEU A 107 -6.56 6.94 6.80
CA LEU A 107 -6.89 6.38 8.11
C LEU A 107 -8.38 6.63 8.41
N THR A 108 -8.84 7.85 8.28
CA THR A 108 -10.26 8.19 8.34
C THR A 108 -10.61 9.12 7.18
N GLU A 109 -11.81 9.70 7.18
CA GLU A 109 -12.17 10.71 6.17
C GLU A 109 -11.32 11.98 6.30
N THR A 110 -10.80 12.26 7.50
CA THR A 110 -9.99 13.44 7.85
C THR A 110 -8.54 13.10 8.13
N GLU A 111 -8.23 11.87 8.55
CA GLU A 111 -6.87 11.44 8.86
C GLU A 111 -6.27 10.54 7.78
N PHE A 112 -4.97 10.67 7.57
CA PHE A 112 -4.25 9.85 6.58
C PHE A 112 -2.81 9.57 6.99
N ILE A 113 -2.26 8.52 6.38
CA ILE A 113 -0.90 8.02 6.62
C ILE A 113 -0.07 8.29 5.37
N VAL A 114 1.14 8.76 5.59
CA VAL A 114 2.17 8.92 4.58
C VAL A 114 3.41 8.13 5.02
N THR A 115 3.97 7.35 4.11
CA THR A 115 5.26 6.69 4.33
C THR A 115 6.39 7.58 3.83
N SER A 116 7.50 7.60 4.56
CA SER A 116 8.73 8.31 4.15
C SER A 116 9.94 7.39 4.08
N ASP A 117 10.85 7.73 3.18
CA ASP A 117 12.06 6.95 2.94
C ASP A 117 13.18 7.27 3.95
N PHE A 118 14.17 6.39 4.01
CA PHE A 118 15.34 6.57 4.87
C PHE A 118 16.38 7.55 4.31
N LEU A 119 16.41 7.75 2.99
CA LEU A 119 17.54 8.36 2.27
C LEU A 119 17.88 9.77 2.74
N SER A 120 16.82 10.53 3.00
CA SER A 120 16.89 11.95 3.32
C SER A 120 16.97 12.19 4.83
N THR A 121 16.21 11.43 5.62
CA THR A 121 15.98 11.69 7.05
C THR A 121 16.84 10.82 7.98
N GLN A 122 17.48 9.77 7.46
CA GLN A 122 18.07 8.68 8.26
C GLN A 122 17.05 7.96 9.17
N GLU A 123 15.75 8.14 8.95
CA GLU A 123 14.68 7.60 9.77
C GLU A 123 13.46 7.28 8.91
N SER A 124 13.19 6.00 8.65
CA SER A 124 11.93 5.59 8.04
C SER A 124 10.79 5.71 9.06
N CYS A 125 9.73 6.40 8.69
CA CYS A 125 8.59 6.65 9.57
C CYS A 125 7.24 6.45 8.86
N LEU A 126 6.19 6.24 9.66
CA LEU A 126 4.82 6.55 9.26
C LEU A 126 4.44 7.91 9.81
N HIS A 127 4.10 8.82 8.92
CA HIS A 127 3.59 10.14 9.25
C HIS A 127 2.07 10.06 9.26
N ILE A 128 1.43 10.54 10.33
CA ILE A 128 -0.02 10.65 10.39
C ILE A 128 -0.39 12.13 10.35
N PHE A 129 -1.27 12.46 9.42
CA PHE A 129 -1.80 13.79 9.20
C PHE A 129 -3.31 13.83 9.41
N THR A 130 -3.83 15.03 9.64
CA THR A 130 -5.27 15.31 9.62
C THR A 130 -5.56 16.58 8.83
N THR A 131 -6.70 16.64 8.16
CA THR A 131 -7.25 17.86 7.54
C THR A 131 -7.99 18.76 8.55
N ASP A 132 -8.17 18.30 9.80
CA ASP A 132 -8.75 19.12 10.86
C ASP A 132 -7.72 20.11 11.43
N VAL A 133 -7.67 21.30 10.84
CA VAL A 133 -6.84 22.43 11.27
C VAL A 133 -7.51 23.32 12.32
N SER A 134 -8.64 22.91 12.91
CA SER A 134 -9.35 23.73 13.91
C SER A 134 -8.61 23.85 15.25
N VAL A 135 -7.60 23.01 15.47
CA VAL A 135 -6.83 22.94 16.72
C VAL A 135 -5.68 23.96 16.70
N PRO A 136 -5.48 24.74 17.79
CA PRO A 136 -4.37 25.68 17.86
C PRO A 136 -3.00 24.97 17.85
N GLY A 137 -1.96 25.67 17.39
CA GLY A 137 -0.58 25.17 17.40
C GLY A 137 -0.08 24.54 16.09
N ILE A 138 -0.80 24.75 14.99
CA ILE A 138 -0.30 24.45 13.64
C ILE A 138 0.81 25.43 13.25
N SER A 139 1.78 24.93 12.50
CA SER A 139 2.84 25.74 11.89
C SER A 139 2.35 26.42 10.60
N ASP A 140 3.13 27.39 10.10
CA ASP A 140 2.71 28.20 8.94
C ASP A 140 2.48 27.36 7.68
N TRP A 141 3.36 26.37 7.41
CA TRP A 141 3.22 25.48 6.25
C TRP A 141 2.03 24.51 6.41
N GLU A 142 1.78 23.99 7.61
CA GLU A 142 0.59 23.18 7.91
C GLU A 142 -0.69 23.97 7.63
N GLN A 143 -0.71 25.24 8.04
CA GLN A 143 -1.83 26.13 7.79
C GLN A 143 -2.03 26.42 6.30
N GLU A 144 -0.94 26.62 5.55
CA GLU A 144 -0.98 26.85 4.10
C GLU A 144 -1.54 25.66 3.33
N LEU A 145 -1.11 24.45 3.69
CA LEU A 145 -1.54 23.20 3.04
C LEU A 145 -2.88 22.66 3.57
N GLY A 146 -3.51 23.33 4.53
CA GLY A 146 -4.78 22.88 5.11
C GLY A 146 -4.69 21.56 5.89
N ILE A 147 -3.52 21.23 6.43
CA ILE A 147 -3.26 19.98 7.13
C ILE A 147 -2.58 20.20 8.47
N ARG A 148 -2.50 19.14 9.27
CA ARG A 148 -1.74 19.09 10.52
C ARG A 148 -1.02 17.76 10.62
N HIS A 149 0.28 17.79 10.89
CA HIS A 149 1.12 16.63 11.16
C HIS A 149 0.94 16.20 12.61
N VAL A 150 0.15 15.15 12.83
CA VAL A 150 -0.29 14.77 14.17
C VAL A 150 0.79 13.99 14.93
N LEU A 151 1.44 13.02 14.29
CA LEU A 151 2.50 12.21 14.91
C LEU A 151 3.37 11.47 13.89
N ARG A 152 4.54 11.02 14.34
CA ARG A 152 5.48 10.15 13.60
C ARG A 152 5.63 8.81 14.32
N LEU A 153 5.44 7.70 13.61
CA LEU A 153 5.72 6.35 14.11
C LEU A 153 7.03 5.84 13.50
N GLU A 154 8.07 5.68 14.31
CA GLU A 154 9.38 5.22 13.80
C GLU A 154 9.39 3.71 13.54
N PHE A 155 10.02 3.31 12.44
CA PHE A 155 10.36 1.91 12.20
C PHE A 155 11.63 1.48 12.96
N PRO A 156 11.90 0.16 13.03
CA PRO A 156 13.16 -0.35 13.58
C PRO A 156 14.37 0.26 12.87
N LYS A 157 15.40 0.60 13.66
CA LYS A 157 16.64 1.18 13.14
C LYS A 157 17.31 0.24 12.15
N LEU A 158 17.69 0.78 11.00
CA LEU A 158 18.47 0.06 10.00
C LEU A 158 19.92 -0.13 10.45
N ALA A 159 20.58 -1.16 9.91
CA ALA A 159 21.99 -1.43 10.16
C ALA A 159 22.85 -0.28 9.59
N ARG A 160 23.70 0.34 10.44
CA ARG A 160 24.47 1.56 10.10
C ARG A 160 25.64 1.32 9.15
N ASP A 161 26.13 0.09 9.10
CA ASP A 161 27.41 -0.22 8.45
C ASP A 161 27.29 -0.38 6.93
N PHE A 162 26.06 -0.37 6.41
CA PHE A 162 25.77 -0.51 5.00
C PHE A 162 24.86 0.63 4.57
N ARG A 163 25.00 1.09 3.31
CA ARG A 163 23.99 1.95 2.70
C ARG A 163 22.72 1.12 2.54
N VAL A 164 21.92 1.05 3.60
CA VAL A 164 20.64 0.35 3.63
C VAL A 164 19.56 1.37 3.30
N TYR A 165 18.67 0.96 2.40
CA TYR A 165 17.56 1.76 1.91
C TYR A 165 16.28 0.99 2.20
N MET A 166 15.24 1.69 2.63
CA MET A 166 13.93 1.10 2.87
C MET A 166 12.93 1.82 1.98
N ASP A 167 12.23 1.03 1.17
CA ASP A 167 11.10 1.47 0.37
C ASP A 167 9.81 0.90 0.97
N LEU A 168 8.81 1.76 1.17
CA LEU A 168 7.59 1.47 1.89
C LEU A 168 6.38 1.74 1.01
N SER A 169 5.54 0.73 0.84
CA SER A 169 4.22 0.87 0.24
C SER A 169 3.16 0.45 1.24
N ILE A 170 2.03 1.17 1.29
CA ILE A 170 0.94 0.93 2.22
C ILE A 170 -0.31 0.49 1.45
N TYR A 171 -0.92 -0.59 1.94
CA TYR A 171 -2.10 -1.18 1.35
C TYR A 171 -3.21 -1.30 2.38
N THR A 172 -4.43 -1.09 1.94
CA THR A 172 -5.64 -1.40 2.68
C THR A 172 -6.64 -2.03 1.73
N GLY A 173 -7.57 -2.80 2.28
CA GLY A 173 -8.75 -3.19 1.53
C GLY A 173 -9.64 -2.00 1.21
N PRO A 174 -10.55 -2.13 0.23
CA PRO A 174 -11.41 -1.04 -0.18
C PRO A 174 -12.28 -0.55 0.98
N PHE A 175 -12.49 0.75 1.07
CA PHE A 175 -13.37 1.41 2.05
C PHE A 175 -14.84 1.25 1.65
N VAL A 176 -15.27 0.01 1.44
CA VAL A 176 -16.64 -0.25 1.01
C VAL A 176 -17.56 -0.15 2.22
N PRO A 177 -18.59 0.72 2.19
CA PRO A 177 -19.71 0.58 3.10
C PRO A 177 -20.49 -0.66 2.67
N THR A 178 -20.11 -1.84 3.14
CA THR A 178 -20.82 -3.06 2.76
C THR A 178 -22.18 -3.07 3.44
N CYS A 179 -23.20 -3.11 2.59
CA CYS A 179 -24.57 -3.57 2.82
C CYS A 179 -25.09 -3.39 4.27
N ARG A 180 -26.06 -2.48 4.46
CA ARG A 180 -26.93 -2.42 5.67
C ARG A 180 -27.73 -3.72 5.94
N SER A 181 -27.46 -4.78 5.20
CA SER A 181 -28.05 -6.09 5.38
C SER A 181 -27.62 -6.66 6.72
N SER A 182 -28.55 -7.27 7.43
CA SER A 182 -28.34 -8.10 8.63
C SER A 182 -27.55 -9.38 8.32
N ALA A 183 -26.52 -9.28 7.48
CA ALA A 183 -25.66 -10.40 7.14
C ALA A 183 -24.95 -10.87 8.42
N PRO A 184 -24.77 -12.19 8.59
CA PRO A 184 -24.14 -12.77 9.76
C PRO A 184 -22.68 -12.32 9.98
N PHE A 185 -22.12 -11.55 9.04
CA PHE A 185 -20.77 -10.96 9.08
C PHE A 185 -20.79 -9.44 9.02
N SER A 186 -21.71 -8.80 9.77
CA SER A 186 -21.63 -7.37 10.06
C SER A 186 -20.41 -7.11 10.96
N ILE A 187 -19.22 -7.18 10.37
CA ILE A 187 -18.02 -6.61 10.97
C ILE A 187 -18.30 -5.11 11.11
N ASP A 188 -17.96 -4.50 12.24
CA ASP A 188 -17.85 -3.04 12.29
C ASP A 188 -16.64 -2.65 11.43
N TRP A 189 -16.86 -2.58 10.11
CA TRP A 189 -15.83 -2.35 9.10
C TRP A 189 -15.11 -1.01 9.31
N GLN A 190 -15.78 -0.05 9.97
CA GLN A 190 -15.14 1.20 10.34
C GLN A 190 -14.07 0.99 11.41
N GLN A 191 -14.16 -0.06 12.23
CA GLN A 191 -13.22 -0.32 13.33
C GLN A 191 -12.31 -1.54 13.10
N SER A 192 -12.69 -2.44 12.19
CA SER A 192 -12.05 -3.75 12.04
C SER A 192 -11.49 -3.89 10.63
N ARG A 193 -10.34 -3.25 10.41
CA ARG A 193 -9.52 -3.44 9.21
C ARG A 193 -8.04 -3.53 9.56
N ILE A 194 -7.25 -4.04 8.63
CA ILE A 194 -5.80 -4.03 8.71
C ILE A 194 -5.22 -3.16 7.62
N PHE A 195 -4.12 -2.51 7.94
CA PHE A 195 -3.18 -2.01 6.96
C PHE A 195 -2.10 -3.05 6.77
N ALA A 196 -1.64 -3.20 5.54
CA ALA A 196 -0.49 -4.00 5.23
C ALA A 196 0.57 -3.09 4.62
N LEU A 197 1.76 -3.10 5.18
CA LEU A 197 2.89 -2.35 4.68
C LEU A 197 3.85 -3.32 4.04
N ARG A 198 4.18 -3.09 2.78
CA ARG A 198 5.25 -3.80 2.10
C ARG A 198 6.52 -3.01 2.29
N MET A 199 7.52 -3.66 2.88
CA MET A 199 8.81 -3.06 3.16
C MET A 199 9.85 -3.76 2.29
N THR A 200 10.48 -3.03 1.39
CA THR A 200 11.62 -3.50 0.62
C THR A 200 12.89 -2.88 1.18
N VAL A 201 13.71 -3.70 1.83
CA VAL A 201 14.98 -3.26 2.39
C VAL A 201 16.10 -3.71 1.46
N SER A 202 16.87 -2.75 0.95
CA SER A 202 17.93 -2.97 -0.02
C SER A 202 19.27 -2.54 0.57
N ARG A 203 20.35 -3.27 0.27
CA ARG A 203 21.72 -2.88 0.61
C ARG A 203 22.67 -3.19 -0.53
N LYS A 204 23.77 -2.46 -0.62
CA LYS A 204 24.81 -2.69 -1.65
C LYS A 204 26.01 -3.41 -1.05
N VAL A 205 26.30 -4.63 -1.52
CA VAL A 205 27.44 -5.46 -1.09
C VAL A 205 28.29 -5.81 -2.31
N ALA A 206 29.59 -5.47 -2.27
CA ALA A 206 30.53 -5.73 -3.37
C ALA A 206 30.04 -5.26 -4.77
N GLY A 207 29.25 -4.19 -4.81
CA GLY A 207 28.69 -3.65 -6.06
C GLY A 207 27.32 -4.22 -6.44
N GLN A 208 26.88 -5.32 -5.84
CA GLN A 208 25.58 -5.94 -6.07
C GLN A 208 24.54 -5.46 -5.06
N TRP A 209 23.29 -5.36 -5.49
CA TRP A 209 22.17 -5.06 -4.60
C TRP A 209 21.63 -6.35 -4.00
N GLU A 210 21.50 -6.39 -2.69
CA GLU A 210 20.77 -7.42 -1.98
C GLU A 210 19.47 -6.81 -1.48
N ARG A 211 18.35 -7.49 -1.71
CA ARG A 211 17.02 -7.05 -1.28
C ARG A 211 16.38 -8.07 -0.35
N ALA A 212 15.61 -7.60 0.60
CA ALA A 212 14.67 -8.41 1.37
C ALA A 212 13.32 -7.71 1.41
N HIS A 213 12.27 -8.49 1.24
CA HIS A 213 10.90 -8.00 1.26
C HIS A 213 10.19 -8.50 2.52
N TYR A 214 9.38 -7.64 3.09
CA TYR A 214 8.61 -7.94 4.29
C TYR A 214 7.18 -7.41 4.16
N TYR A 215 6.24 -8.10 4.77
CA TYR A 215 4.91 -7.57 5.05
C TYR A 215 4.79 -7.27 6.52
N LEU A 216 4.31 -6.08 6.85
CA LEU A 216 3.95 -5.68 8.20
C LEU A 216 2.45 -5.38 8.25
N PHE A 217 1.71 -6.13 9.04
CA PHE A 217 0.29 -5.90 9.24
C PHE A 217 0.05 -5.12 10.52
N VAL A 218 -0.81 -4.10 10.44
CA VAL A 218 -1.18 -3.21 11.54
C VAL A 218 -2.70 -3.08 11.60
N PRO A 219 -3.36 -3.40 12.72
CA PRO A 219 -4.79 -3.18 12.86
C PRO A 219 -5.11 -1.68 12.92
N PHE A 220 -6.19 -1.29 12.25
CA PHE A 220 -6.69 0.09 12.25
C PHE A 220 -6.95 0.63 13.66
N HIS A 221 -7.62 -0.16 14.51
CA HIS A 221 -7.96 0.26 15.86
C HIS A 221 -6.72 0.61 16.71
N ASP A 222 -5.58 -0.05 16.45
CA ASP A 222 -4.34 0.21 17.16
C ASP A 222 -3.74 1.56 16.76
N LEU A 223 -3.74 1.88 15.45
CA LEU A 223 -3.31 3.20 14.94
C LEU A 223 -4.17 4.33 15.48
N VAL A 224 -5.51 4.17 15.46
CA VAL A 224 -6.43 5.16 16.04
C VAL A 224 -6.25 5.32 17.55
N THR A 225 -5.97 4.23 18.26
CA THR A 225 -5.70 4.30 19.71
C THR A 225 -4.43 5.08 20.00
N ILE A 226 -3.38 4.90 19.18
CA ILE A 226 -2.14 5.68 19.28
C ILE A 226 -2.44 7.14 18.96
N LEU A 227 -3.13 7.42 17.87
CA LEU A 227 -3.49 8.77 17.47
C LEU A 227 -4.21 9.54 18.58
N LYS A 228 -5.29 8.99 19.13
CA LYS A 228 -6.07 9.61 20.23
C LYS A 228 -5.23 9.87 21.48
N LYS A 229 -4.26 9.01 21.78
CA LYS A 229 -3.34 9.19 22.90
C LYS A 229 -2.52 10.47 22.72
N TYR A 230 -2.05 10.76 21.51
CA TYR A 230 -1.17 11.90 21.23
C TYR A 230 -1.90 13.19 20.82
N GLU A 231 -3.14 13.10 20.35
CA GLU A 231 -3.98 14.28 20.10
C GLU A 231 -4.25 15.09 21.38
N SER A 232 -4.40 14.40 22.50
CA SER A 232 -4.79 14.98 23.80
C SER A 232 -3.71 15.86 24.44
N ASP A 233 -2.44 15.69 24.07
CA ASP A 233 -1.27 16.27 24.75
C ASP A 233 -0.74 17.56 24.09
N ASN A 234 -1.34 18.02 22.99
CA ASN A 234 -0.80 19.09 22.15
C ASN A 234 -1.46 20.46 22.41
N THR A 235 -1.00 21.18 23.44
CA THR A 235 -1.41 22.58 23.70
C THR A 235 -0.43 23.64 23.21
N GLU A 236 0.73 23.27 22.67
CA GLU A 236 1.75 24.20 22.18
C GLU A 236 2.22 23.82 20.77
N PRO A 237 2.58 24.79 19.90
CA PRO A 237 3.17 24.53 18.59
C PRO A 237 4.51 23.81 18.80
N ARG A 238 4.50 22.52 18.54
CA ARG A 238 5.63 21.61 18.73
C ARG A 238 5.74 20.72 17.51
N LYS A 239 6.97 20.31 17.25
CA LYS A 239 7.23 19.22 16.30
C LYS A 239 6.30 18.03 16.62
N PRO A 240 5.81 17.31 15.61
CA PRO A 240 4.95 16.16 15.82
C PRO A 240 5.64 15.18 16.78
N PRO A 241 4.91 14.65 17.79
CA PRO A 241 5.45 13.65 18.68
C PRO A 241 5.96 12.45 17.89
N VAL A 242 7.12 11.94 18.31
CA VAL A 242 7.78 10.78 17.71
C VAL A 242 7.57 9.59 18.63
N VAL A 243 6.92 8.54 18.11
CA VAL A 243 6.62 7.31 18.83
C VAL A 243 7.61 6.24 18.36
N PRO A 244 8.54 5.80 19.22
CA PRO A 244 9.55 4.83 18.82
C PRO A 244 8.93 3.45 18.59
N TRP A 245 9.54 2.65 17.71
CA TRP A 245 9.09 1.29 17.39
C TRP A 245 8.73 0.46 18.63
N GLN A 246 9.56 0.50 19.67
CA GLN A 246 9.39 -0.29 20.90
C GLN A 246 8.07 0.00 21.62
N GLU A 247 7.47 1.17 21.39
CA GLU A 247 6.19 1.54 22.00
C GLU A 247 4.97 1.10 21.16
N TRP A 248 5.02 1.26 19.83
CA TRP A 248 3.84 1.05 18.99
C TRP A 248 3.84 -0.27 18.20
N GLY A 249 5.02 -0.85 17.92
CA GLY A 249 5.20 -1.94 16.96
C GLY A 249 5.02 -3.35 17.54
N PRO A 250 5.88 -3.82 18.47
CA PRO A 250 6.03 -5.24 18.78
C PRO A 250 4.75 -6.00 19.13
N ASP A 251 3.87 -5.40 19.92
CA ASP A 251 2.66 -6.07 20.41
C ASP A 251 1.45 -5.89 19.49
N ARG A 252 1.50 -4.93 18.57
CA ARG A 252 0.35 -4.49 17.75
C ARG A 252 0.51 -4.77 16.26
N THR A 253 1.60 -5.43 15.89
CA THR A 253 1.90 -5.71 14.49
C THR A 253 2.24 -7.18 14.28
N ARG A 254 2.12 -7.65 13.04
CA ARG A 254 2.63 -8.95 12.59
C ARG A 254 3.49 -8.77 11.37
N MET A 255 4.72 -9.24 11.42
CA MET A 255 5.64 -9.18 10.30
C MET A 255 5.91 -10.56 9.69
N PHE A 256 6.06 -10.60 8.37
CA PHE A 256 6.41 -11.79 7.59
C PHE A 256 7.55 -11.48 6.63
N THR A 257 8.39 -12.47 6.36
CA THR A 257 9.41 -12.39 5.31
C THR A 257 8.85 -12.92 4.00
N GLN A 258 9.02 -12.15 2.93
CA GLN A 258 8.82 -12.59 1.55
C GLN A 258 10.20 -12.74 0.90
N GLN A 259 10.67 -13.98 0.79
CA GLN A 259 11.87 -14.27 0.02
C GLN A 259 11.50 -14.27 -1.46
N MET A 260 11.82 -13.19 -2.18
CA MET A 260 11.71 -13.21 -3.64
C MET A 260 12.85 -14.06 -4.21
N PRO A 261 12.67 -14.72 -5.36
CA PRO A 261 13.76 -15.36 -6.10
C PRO A 261 14.92 -14.37 -6.29
N SER A 262 16.17 -14.85 -6.25
CA SER A 262 17.34 -13.97 -6.34
C SER A 262 17.43 -13.30 -7.71
N GLU A 263 18.03 -12.09 -7.74
CA GLU A 263 18.14 -11.29 -8.98
C GLU A 263 18.94 -11.97 -10.11
N ALA A 264 19.70 -13.02 -9.77
CA ALA A 264 20.41 -13.82 -10.76
C ALA A 264 19.45 -14.56 -11.73
N ASP A 265 18.17 -14.73 -11.36
CA ASP A 265 17.13 -15.20 -12.27
C ASP A 265 16.50 -13.98 -12.97
N ASP A 266 17.27 -13.37 -13.88
CA ASP A 266 17.08 -12.06 -14.54
C ASP A 266 15.71 -11.85 -15.25
N ARG A 267 14.90 -12.91 -15.36
CA ARG A 267 13.56 -12.86 -15.96
C ARG A 267 12.52 -12.09 -15.14
N PHE A 268 12.81 -11.78 -13.87
CA PHE A 268 11.82 -11.19 -12.96
C PHE A 268 11.91 -9.67 -12.79
N HIS A 269 13.05 -9.04 -13.10
CA HIS A 269 13.31 -7.66 -12.68
C HIS A 269 12.85 -6.59 -13.67
N MET A 270 12.75 -6.90 -14.96
CA MET A 270 12.36 -5.91 -15.96
C MET A 270 10.86 -5.74 -16.14
N ARG A 271 10.04 -6.74 -15.78
CA ARG A 271 8.57 -6.59 -15.84
C ARG A 271 8.06 -5.98 -14.53
N ARG A 272 8.12 -4.65 -14.47
CA ARG A 272 7.39 -3.74 -13.56
C ARG A 272 6.54 -4.44 -12.49
N ARG A 273 6.95 -4.39 -11.22
CA ARG A 273 6.13 -4.39 -9.97
C ARG A 273 4.99 -5.44 -9.81
N THR A 274 4.81 -6.44 -10.67
CA THR A 274 3.48 -7.06 -10.94
C THR A 274 3.00 -8.21 -10.06
N TYR A 275 3.76 -8.71 -9.09
CA TYR A 275 3.23 -9.85 -8.29
C TYR A 275 2.04 -9.46 -7.40
N GLU A 276 1.92 -8.19 -7.00
CA GLU A 276 0.93 -7.72 -6.02
C GLU A 276 0.49 -6.27 -6.24
N THR A 277 0.70 -5.71 -7.45
CA THR A 277 0.24 -4.36 -7.79
C THR A 277 -1.27 -4.21 -7.81
N SER A 278 -2.03 -5.31 -7.81
CA SER A 278 -3.48 -5.24 -7.70
C SER A 278 -3.87 -4.94 -6.25
N GLN A 279 -4.38 -3.71 -6.05
CA GLN A 279 -5.26 -3.42 -4.92
C GLN A 279 -6.27 -4.57 -4.77
N GLY A 280 -6.39 -5.15 -3.58
CA GLY A 280 -7.39 -6.20 -3.31
C GLY A 280 -6.87 -7.50 -2.68
N TRP A 281 -5.56 -7.65 -2.49
CA TRP A 281 -5.03 -8.78 -1.69
C TRP A 281 -5.28 -8.60 -0.18
N VAL A 282 -5.56 -7.37 0.27
CA VAL A 282 -6.09 -7.04 1.60
C VAL A 282 -7.58 -6.76 1.49
N HIS A 283 -8.40 -7.30 2.40
CA HIS A 283 -9.82 -6.99 2.50
C HIS A 283 -10.29 -7.07 3.95
N GLY A 284 -10.69 -5.94 4.53
CA GLY A 284 -11.09 -5.87 5.95
C GLY A 284 -9.97 -6.29 6.89
N THR A 285 -10.21 -7.34 7.68
CA THR A 285 -9.23 -7.94 8.61
C THR A 285 -8.43 -9.08 8.00
N ARG A 286 -8.56 -9.33 6.70
CA ARG A 286 -7.95 -10.47 6.02
C ARG A 286 -6.95 -10.01 4.96
N ALA A 287 -5.94 -10.85 4.73
CA ALA A 287 -5.01 -10.69 3.64
C ALA A 287 -4.72 -12.04 2.99
N VAL A 288 -4.45 -12.04 1.69
CA VAL A 288 -3.81 -13.18 1.02
C VAL A 288 -2.46 -12.77 0.51
N CYS A 289 -1.46 -13.50 0.96
CA CYS A 289 -0.08 -13.25 0.58
C CYS A 289 0.70 -14.56 0.52
N THR A 290 1.82 -14.51 -0.19
CA THR A 290 2.77 -15.62 -0.28
C THR A 290 3.96 -15.31 0.59
N VAL A 291 4.00 -15.98 1.73
CA VAL A 291 4.97 -15.73 2.79
C VAL A 291 5.56 -17.04 3.29
N ALA A 292 6.76 -16.96 3.86
CA ALA A 292 7.30 -18.05 4.65
C ALA A 292 6.56 -18.10 6.00
N ASP A 293 6.12 -19.30 6.42
CA ASP A 293 5.57 -19.45 7.78
C ASP A 293 6.67 -19.09 8.79
N PRO A 294 6.45 -18.07 9.64
CA PRO A 294 7.49 -17.57 10.54
C PRO A 294 7.95 -18.62 11.56
N ARG A 295 7.14 -19.66 11.81
CA ARG A 295 7.43 -20.72 12.78
C ARG A 295 8.34 -21.79 12.22
N THR A 296 8.17 -22.10 10.93
CA THR A 296 8.93 -23.18 10.27
C THR A 296 10.09 -22.65 9.45
N GLN A 297 10.07 -21.36 9.08
CA GLN A 297 10.96 -20.78 8.05
C GLN A 297 10.98 -21.63 6.78
N GLY A 298 9.84 -22.29 6.50
CA GLY A 298 9.67 -23.20 5.38
C GLY A 298 9.61 -22.49 4.04
N PRO A 299 9.34 -23.24 2.95
CA PRO A 299 9.13 -22.63 1.64
C PRO A 299 7.99 -21.61 1.69
N LEU A 300 8.01 -20.67 0.74
CA LEU A 300 6.90 -19.75 0.57
C LEU A 300 5.61 -20.53 0.31
N THR A 301 4.56 -20.14 1.01
CA THR A 301 3.23 -20.71 0.80
C THR A 301 2.22 -19.58 0.71
N THR A 302 1.27 -19.70 -0.20
CA THR A 302 0.13 -18.79 -0.24
C THR A 302 -0.83 -19.13 0.88
N GLN A 303 -1.15 -18.13 1.70
CA GLN A 303 -2.00 -18.30 2.86
C GLN A 303 -3.04 -17.17 2.93
N VAL A 304 -4.23 -17.51 3.42
CA VAL A 304 -5.19 -16.52 3.91
C VAL A 304 -4.85 -16.24 5.36
N LEU A 305 -4.51 -15.00 5.66
CA LEU A 305 -4.27 -14.48 7.00
C LEU A 305 -5.53 -13.76 7.47
N ASP A 306 -6.13 -14.17 8.60
CA ASP A 306 -7.30 -13.53 9.18
C ASP A 306 -6.98 -13.00 10.58
N PHE A 307 -6.92 -11.68 10.69
CA PHE A 307 -6.60 -10.98 11.94
C PHE A 307 -7.85 -10.72 12.81
N ASN A 308 -9.05 -11.15 12.38
CA ASN A 308 -10.23 -11.14 13.26
C ASN A 308 -10.18 -12.33 14.24
N THR A 309 -9.47 -12.12 15.35
CA THR A 309 -9.34 -13.12 16.41
C THR A 309 -10.45 -13.06 17.47
N ARG A 310 -11.22 -11.96 17.53
CA ARG A 310 -12.21 -11.71 18.59
C ARG A 310 -13.56 -12.43 18.35
N ASP A 311 -13.97 -12.57 17.09
CA ASP A 311 -15.36 -12.99 16.77
C ASP A 311 -15.55 -14.50 16.55
N ARG A 312 -14.49 -15.30 16.53
CA ARG A 312 -14.61 -16.76 16.27
C ARG A 312 -15.04 -17.60 17.47
N GLY A 313 -15.38 -16.97 18.60
CA GLY A 313 -16.14 -17.63 19.67
C GLY A 313 -17.57 -18.00 19.23
N HIS A 314 -18.05 -17.45 18.12
CA HIS A 314 -19.27 -17.88 17.47
C HIS A 314 -19.02 -19.16 16.67
N PHE A 315 -19.90 -20.16 16.89
CA PHE A 315 -19.82 -21.50 16.28
C PHE A 315 -19.41 -21.43 14.81
N PRO A 316 -18.51 -22.33 14.34
CA PRO A 316 -18.22 -22.44 12.92
C PRO A 316 -19.54 -22.58 12.19
N LEU A 317 -19.82 -21.64 11.30
CA LEU A 317 -21.02 -21.69 10.48
C LEU A 317 -21.10 -23.07 9.84
N HIS A 318 -22.32 -23.59 9.75
CA HIS A 318 -22.59 -24.83 9.05
C HIS A 318 -22.31 -24.57 7.56
N VAL A 319 -21.05 -24.72 7.17
CA VAL A 319 -20.61 -24.62 5.78
C VAL A 319 -21.36 -25.71 5.01
N PRO A 320 -21.95 -25.40 3.84
CA PRO A 320 -22.45 -26.42 2.94
C PRO A 320 -21.33 -27.44 2.70
N SER A 321 -21.63 -28.73 2.83
CA SER A 321 -20.63 -29.79 2.66
C SER A 321 -19.84 -29.53 1.37
N ALA A 322 -18.52 -29.31 1.50
CA ALA A 322 -17.64 -29.15 0.36
C ALA A 322 -17.91 -30.26 -0.66
N ALA A 323 -17.73 -29.97 -1.95
CA ALA A 323 -17.90 -30.95 -3.01
C ALA A 323 -17.17 -32.27 -2.62
N GLU A 324 -17.84 -33.40 -2.77
CA GLU A 324 -17.33 -34.71 -2.33
C GLU A 324 -15.87 -34.91 -2.77
N GLY A 325 -14.96 -35.00 -1.78
CA GLY A 325 -13.53 -35.24 -2.00
C GLY A 325 -12.58 -34.13 -1.54
N TYR A 326 -13.07 -32.94 -1.21
CA TYR A 326 -12.23 -31.89 -0.62
C TYR A 326 -12.22 -31.97 0.92
N VAL A 327 -11.02 -32.12 1.52
CA VAL A 327 -10.83 -31.96 2.96
C VAL A 327 -10.54 -30.47 3.21
N PRO A 328 -11.44 -29.74 3.89
CA PRO A 328 -11.24 -28.33 4.18
C PRO A 328 -9.90 -28.10 4.87
N ALA A 329 -9.16 -27.08 4.46
CA ALA A 329 -7.97 -26.65 5.18
C ALA A 329 -8.42 -26.12 6.56
N VAL A 330 -7.93 -26.75 7.63
CA VAL A 330 -8.26 -26.33 8.99
C VAL A 330 -7.54 -25.01 9.27
N ALA A 331 -8.30 -23.98 9.66
CA ALA A 331 -7.73 -22.72 10.09
C ALA A 331 -6.94 -22.92 11.39
N GLU A 332 -5.70 -22.43 11.42
CA GLU A 332 -4.82 -22.53 12.57
C GLU A 332 -4.63 -21.15 13.22
N LEU A 333 -4.87 -21.05 14.53
CA LEU A 333 -4.58 -19.82 15.28
C LEU A 333 -3.08 -19.75 15.61
N VAL A 334 -2.42 -18.69 15.17
CA VAL A 334 -1.02 -18.40 15.47
C VAL A 334 -0.96 -17.26 16.49
N THR A 335 -0.28 -17.51 17.61
CA THR A 335 -0.13 -16.53 18.71
C THR A 335 1.32 -16.26 19.08
N GLU A 336 2.22 -17.12 18.63
CA GLU A 336 3.65 -17.06 18.88
C GLU A 336 4.24 -15.78 18.27
N PRO A 337 5.27 -15.18 18.88
CA PRO A 337 5.98 -14.04 18.29
C PRO A 337 6.70 -14.44 17.00
N THR A 338 6.71 -13.54 16.02
CA THR A 338 7.66 -13.61 14.90
C THR A 338 8.90 -12.83 15.27
N ILE A 339 10.08 -13.45 15.15
CA ILE A 339 11.37 -12.78 15.36
C ILE A 339 12.14 -12.78 14.04
N ILE A 340 12.37 -11.59 13.48
CA ILE A 340 13.18 -11.40 12.28
C ILE A 340 14.57 -10.98 12.72
N TYR A 341 15.54 -11.88 12.55
CA TYR A 341 16.95 -11.62 12.82
C TYR A 341 17.71 -11.45 11.50
N ARG A 342 17.88 -10.19 11.10
CA ARG A 342 18.59 -9.78 9.88
C ARG A 342 19.56 -8.64 10.22
N PRO A 343 20.70 -8.94 10.88
CA PRO A 343 21.67 -7.92 11.29
C PRO A 343 22.32 -7.19 10.10
N ASP A 344 22.18 -7.76 8.91
CA ASP A 344 22.51 -7.16 7.62
C ASP A 344 21.62 -5.97 7.23
N PHE A 345 20.40 -5.91 7.76
CA PHE A 345 19.39 -4.91 7.41
C PHE A 345 18.93 -4.08 8.61
N PHE A 346 18.79 -4.69 9.78
CA PHE A 346 18.31 -4.05 11.00
C PHE A 346 19.37 -4.08 12.08
N ALA A 347 19.46 -2.99 12.85
CA ALA A 347 20.40 -2.87 13.95
C ALA A 347 20.09 -3.84 15.11
N GLU A 348 18.81 -4.17 15.28
CA GLU A 348 18.32 -5.05 16.34
C GLU A 348 17.34 -6.10 15.78
N PRO A 349 17.22 -7.28 16.40
CA PRO A 349 16.18 -8.25 16.03
C PRO A 349 14.78 -7.64 16.18
N MET A 350 13.95 -7.76 15.15
CA MET A 350 12.56 -7.27 15.19
C MET A 350 11.65 -8.35 15.74
N THR A 351 10.83 -8.02 16.74
CA THR A 351 9.80 -8.91 17.29
C THR A 351 8.42 -8.35 17.01
N THR A 352 7.48 -9.19 16.56
CA THR A 352 6.07 -8.84 16.31
C THR A 352 5.13 -9.93 16.84
N ARG A 353 3.94 -9.58 17.34
CA ARG A 353 3.10 -10.48 18.16
C ARG A 353 1.59 -10.46 17.88
N LEU A 354 1.12 -9.71 16.89
CA LEU A 354 -0.31 -9.64 16.57
C LEU A 354 -0.85 -11.03 16.17
N PRO A 355 -1.84 -11.60 16.90
CA PRO A 355 -2.36 -12.93 16.62
C PRO A 355 -3.22 -12.96 15.35
N TYR A 356 -3.25 -14.10 14.67
CA TYR A 356 -4.00 -14.28 13.43
C TYR A 356 -4.35 -15.75 13.20
N TYR A 357 -5.39 -16.02 12.43
CA TYR A 357 -5.63 -17.34 11.85
C TYR A 357 -4.95 -17.43 10.49
N THR A 358 -4.40 -18.60 10.17
CA THR A 358 -3.90 -18.91 8.82
C THR A 358 -4.64 -20.09 8.21
N VAL A 359 -4.90 -20.00 6.90
CA VAL A 359 -5.43 -21.10 6.08
C VAL A 359 -4.54 -21.23 4.84
N PRO A 360 -3.82 -22.34 4.65
CA PRO A 360 -3.02 -22.54 3.45
C PRO A 360 -3.92 -22.70 2.22
N VAL A 361 -3.59 -22.00 1.13
CA VAL A 361 -4.27 -22.12 -0.15
C VAL A 361 -3.68 -23.32 -0.90
N ARG A 362 -4.30 -24.49 -0.73
CA ARG A 362 -3.82 -25.74 -1.33
C ARG A 362 -3.89 -25.71 -2.85
N GLY A 363 -2.89 -26.30 -3.49
CA GLY A 363 -2.88 -26.48 -4.94
C GLY A 363 -2.82 -25.17 -5.72
N SER A 364 -2.57 -24.04 -5.05
CA SER A 364 -2.34 -22.73 -5.64
C SER A 364 -1.10 -22.80 -6.55
N PRO A 365 -1.26 -22.79 -7.89
CA PRO A 365 -0.14 -22.53 -8.77
C PRO A 365 0.22 -21.03 -8.77
N LEU A 366 -0.48 -20.22 -7.95
CA LEU A 366 -0.50 -18.75 -7.97
C LEU A 366 0.92 -18.17 -7.87
N PHE A 367 1.91 -18.91 -7.39
CA PHE A 367 3.31 -18.47 -7.35
C PHE A 367 4.33 -19.56 -7.70
N ALA A 368 3.88 -20.79 -7.98
CA ALA A 368 4.78 -21.86 -8.38
C ALA A 368 5.21 -21.71 -9.85
N ASP A 369 4.32 -21.16 -10.69
CA ASP A 369 4.50 -21.13 -12.14
C ASP A 369 4.92 -19.74 -12.69
N ASN A 370 5.29 -18.79 -11.83
CA ASN A 370 5.96 -17.53 -12.19
C ASN A 370 5.24 -16.60 -13.21
N ASN A 371 4.01 -16.90 -13.62
CA ASN A 371 3.28 -16.26 -14.74
C ASN A 371 1.99 -15.56 -14.29
N SER A 372 2.04 -14.87 -13.16
CA SER A 372 0.92 -14.84 -12.23
C SER A 372 0.57 -13.39 -11.86
N ALA A 373 -0.63 -12.89 -12.20
CA ALA A 373 -0.99 -11.46 -12.13
C ALA A 373 -1.71 -11.03 -10.84
N GLY A 374 -1.46 -11.76 -9.74
CA GLY A 374 -1.96 -11.42 -8.41
C GLY A 374 -3.34 -12.01 -8.08
N ALA A 375 -3.65 -12.03 -6.78
CA ALA A 375 -4.92 -12.53 -6.25
C ALA A 375 -5.71 -11.39 -5.59
N ILE A 376 -7.03 -11.38 -5.79
CA ILE A 376 -7.95 -10.43 -5.15
C ILE A 376 -8.94 -11.21 -4.29
N MET A 377 -9.14 -10.71 -3.07
CA MET A 377 -10.24 -11.15 -2.21
C MET A 377 -11.48 -10.31 -2.54
N LEU A 378 -12.52 -10.94 -3.07
CA LEU A 378 -13.85 -10.34 -3.12
C LEU A 378 -14.60 -10.69 -1.84
N ASP A 379 -15.43 -9.76 -1.39
CA ASP A 379 -16.41 -9.89 -0.28
C ASP A 379 -15.93 -10.50 1.04
N GLY A 380 -14.62 -10.65 1.22
CA GLY A 380 -14.01 -11.30 2.37
C GLY A 380 -14.05 -12.83 2.32
N GLU A 381 -14.73 -13.45 1.35
CA GLU A 381 -14.89 -14.92 1.30
C GLU A 381 -14.34 -15.56 0.02
N ARG A 382 -14.42 -14.85 -1.11
CA ARG A 382 -14.10 -15.41 -2.43
C ARG A 382 -12.80 -14.87 -2.98
N PHE A 383 -12.08 -15.71 -3.72
CA PHE A 383 -10.79 -15.36 -4.29
C PHE A 383 -10.81 -15.42 -5.80
N TYR A 384 -10.37 -14.32 -6.39
CA TYR A 384 -10.22 -14.18 -7.82
C TYR A 384 -8.74 -14.18 -8.13
N TRP A 385 -8.40 -14.98 -9.11
CA TRP A 385 -7.08 -15.07 -9.64
C TRP A 385 -7.05 -14.45 -11.03
N PHE A 386 -6.03 -13.65 -11.28
CA PHE A 386 -5.78 -13.08 -12.60
C PHE A 386 -4.54 -13.71 -13.19
N ARG A 387 -4.67 -14.19 -14.43
CA ARG A 387 -3.53 -14.59 -15.25
C ARG A 387 -3.43 -13.62 -16.41
N GLU A 388 -2.38 -12.81 -16.40
CA GLU A 388 -2.04 -11.96 -17.54
C GLU A 388 -1.31 -12.82 -18.56
N HIS A 389 -1.87 -12.94 -19.76
CA HIS A 389 -1.14 -13.51 -20.88
C HIS A 389 -0.21 -12.44 -21.42
N GLY A 390 1.02 -12.40 -20.88
CA GLY A 390 2.06 -11.62 -21.53
C GLY A 390 2.18 -12.06 -22.97
N SER A 391 2.02 -11.14 -23.93
CA SER A 391 2.29 -11.45 -25.33
C SER A 391 3.68 -12.07 -25.40
N ASN A 392 3.77 -13.29 -25.93
CA ASN A 392 5.04 -14.01 -26.11
C ASN A 392 5.95 -13.34 -27.17
N GLY A 393 5.65 -12.12 -27.58
CA GLY A 393 6.55 -11.31 -28.39
C GLY A 393 7.74 -10.92 -27.53
N ASP A 394 8.93 -11.38 -27.93
CA ASP A 394 10.21 -10.84 -27.47
C ASP A 394 10.12 -9.31 -27.55
N ILE A 395 9.97 -8.65 -26.38
CA ILE A 395 10.12 -7.20 -26.28
C ILE A 395 11.62 -6.95 -26.42
N GLY A 396 12.06 -6.83 -27.67
CA GLY A 396 13.32 -6.24 -28.03
C GLY A 396 13.35 -4.85 -27.42
N ILE A 397 14.29 -4.63 -26.51
CA ILE A 397 14.52 -3.33 -25.88
C ILE A 397 14.75 -2.31 -27.00
N PHE A 398 13.83 -1.34 -27.09
CA PHE A 398 13.88 -0.03 -27.76
C PHE A 398 15.27 0.42 -28.23
N LEU A 399 15.75 -0.13 -29.34
CA LEU A 399 16.86 0.41 -30.14
C LEU A 399 16.64 0.05 -31.61
N GLY A 400 15.59 0.58 -32.21
CA GLY A 400 15.33 0.42 -33.63
C GLY A 400 13.96 0.96 -34.00
N GLU A 401 13.95 2.10 -34.68
CA GLU A 401 12.78 2.71 -35.31
C GLU A 401 12.09 1.68 -36.22
N ASP A 402 10.76 1.64 -36.19
CA ASP A 402 9.83 0.73 -36.89
C ASP A 402 9.47 -0.59 -36.18
N GLU A 403 8.65 -0.50 -35.12
CA GLU A 403 7.78 -1.61 -34.71
C GLU A 403 6.30 -1.22 -34.83
N ASP A 404 5.56 -2.06 -35.57
CA ASP A 404 4.11 -2.02 -35.71
C ASP A 404 3.47 -2.04 -34.32
N MET A 405 2.62 -1.04 -34.02
CA MET A 405 1.85 -0.99 -32.77
C MET A 405 1.05 -2.29 -32.60
N VAL A 406 1.43 -3.09 -31.61
CA VAL A 406 0.65 -4.25 -31.15
C VAL A 406 -0.75 -3.74 -30.77
N ASP A 407 -1.80 -4.34 -31.35
CA ASP A 407 -3.19 -3.95 -31.09
C ASP A 407 -3.44 -4.10 -29.58
N PRO A 408 -3.77 -3.02 -28.84
CA PRO A 408 -4.04 -3.08 -27.41
C PRO A 408 -5.20 -4.02 -27.04
N ARG A 409 -5.98 -4.51 -28.03
CA ARG A 409 -7.01 -5.54 -27.85
C ARG A 409 -6.48 -6.96 -27.63
N GLU A 410 -5.19 -7.23 -27.82
CA GLU A 410 -4.63 -8.57 -27.62
C GLU A 410 -4.21 -8.87 -26.16
N ASN A 411 -4.22 -7.86 -25.28
CA ASN A 411 -4.02 -8.06 -23.85
C ASN A 411 -5.29 -8.64 -23.21
N THR A 412 -5.38 -9.98 -23.18
CA THR A 412 -6.47 -10.70 -22.51
C THR A 412 -6.04 -11.13 -21.10
N VAL A 413 -6.95 -10.98 -20.14
CA VAL A 413 -6.77 -11.44 -18.75
C VAL A 413 -7.77 -12.57 -18.49
N ASP A 414 -7.26 -13.76 -18.18
CA ASP A 414 -8.10 -14.86 -17.71
C ASP A 414 -8.39 -14.68 -16.22
N VAL A 415 -9.66 -14.86 -15.85
CA VAL A 415 -10.14 -14.74 -14.47
C VAL A 415 -10.64 -16.08 -13.99
N ASP A 416 -9.89 -16.70 -13.08
CA ASP A 416 -10.29 -17.93 -12.40
C ASP A 416 -10.87 -17.60 -11.02
N VAL A 417 -11.99 -18.24 -10.65
CA VAL A 417 -12.69 -17.99 -9.38
C VAL A 417 -12.55 -19.19 -8.47
N PHE A 418 -11.92 -18.99 -7.31
CA PHE A 418 -11.78 -19.99 -6.26
C PHE A 418 -12.65 -19.62 -5.07
N SER A 419 -13.37 -20.62 -4.55
CA SER A 419 -14.18 -20.48 -3.35
C SER A 419 -13.55 -21.28 -2.23
N PHE A 420 -13.29 -20.66 -1.08
CA PHE A 420 -12.77 -21.34 0.10
C PHE A 420 -13.91 -22.00 0.87
N TYR A 421 -14.26 -23.22 0.49
CA TYR A 421 -15.15 -24.07 1.29
C TYR A 421 -14.62 -25.49 1.39
#